data_AF-A0A2H9THA8-F1
#
_entry.id   AF-A0A2H9THA8-F1
#
_cell.length_a   1.000
_cell.length_b   1.000
_cell.length_c   1.000
_cell.angle_alpha   90.00
_cell.angle_beta   90.00
_cell.angle_gamma   90.00
#
_symmetry.space_group_name_H-M   'P 1'
#
loop_
_entity.id
_entity.type
_entity.pdbx_description
1 polymer ?
#
loop_
_entity_poly.entity_id
_entity_poly.type
_entity_poly.pdbx_seq_one_letter_code
_entity_poly.pdbx_strand_id
1 'polypeptide(L)'
;MPKYSIIITSGKLSDLEGLNRHVLEEAEGSIGMAMIYTLVSCMEDWLSKNCKSMEDAKASKKESTENKEVPISLRGGPVTRESFAVWNEKYLGELWQAAMLRDKKIAEAGPSKLTGRQLFEHNKALVTSDATYGDEADIVVNEVLFEGLDDLEVDDFEYDDESE
;
A
#
# COMPACT_ATOMS: atom_id res chain seq x y z
N MET A 1 -35.22 -6.28 4.57
CA MET A 1 -34.17 -6.30 5.61
C MET A 1 -33.49 -7.66 5.64
N PRO A 2 -32.17 -7.72 5.89
CA PRO A 2 -31.44 -8.97 6.01
C PRO A 2 -31.96 -9.78 7.21
N LYS A 3 -32.11 -11.09 7.03
CA LYS A 3 -32.43 -12.01 8.11
C LYS A 3 -31.13 -12.53 8.71
N TYR A 4 -30.84 -12.15 9.96
CA TYR A 4 -29.65 -12.60 10.70
C TYR A 4 -30.05 -13.11 12.09
N SER A 5 -29.18 -13.92 12.69
CA SER A 5 -29.33 -14.41 14.06
C SER A 5 -27.98 -14.30 14.75
N ILE A 6 -27.93 -13.59 15.89
CA ILE A 6 -26.71 -13.42 16.67
C ILE A 6 -26.63 -14.57 17.68
N ILE A 7 -25.61 -15.42 17.54
CA ILE A 7 -25.36 -16.56 18.42
C ILE A 7 -24.10 -16.28 19.23
N ILE A 8 -24.20 -16.31 20.55
CA ILE A 8 -23.04 -16.14 21.44
C ILE A 8 -22.36 -17.51 21.60
N THR A 9 -21.18 -17.67 20.98
CA THR A 9 -20.40 -18.92 21.07
C THR A 9 -19.54 -18.99 22.33
N SER A 10 -19.11 -17.85 22.88
CA SER A 10 -18.32 -17.77 24.11
C SER A 10 -18.49 -16.42 24.80
N GLY A 11 -18.47 -16.41 26.14
CA GLY A 11 -18.61 -15.21 26.96
C GLY A 11 -20.06 -14.84 27.31
N LYS A 12 -20.22 -13.71 28.03
CA LYS A 12 -21.53 -13.14 28.39
C LYS A 12 -21.61 -11.72 27.86
N LEU A 13 -22.56 -11.48 26.96
CA LEU A 13 -22.89 -10.14 26.48
C LEU A 13 -24.08 -9.61 27.27
N SER A 14 -23.89 -8.53 28.02
CA SER A 14 -24.94 -7.96 28.88
C SER A 14 -25.98 -7.15 28.10
N ASP A 15 -25.63 -6.59 26.94
CA ASP A 15 -26.49 -5.71 26.14
C ASP A 15 -26.64 -6.23 24.70
N LEU A 16 -27.45 -7.28 24.53
CA LEU A 16 -27.73 -7.84 23.20
C LEU A 16 -28.71 -6.96 22.39
N GLU A 17 -29.59 -6.23 23.07
CA GLU A 17 -30.54 -5.34 22.42
C GLU A 17 -29.86 -4.10 21.82
N GLY A 18 -28.87 -3.52 22.52
CA GLY A 18 -28.07 -2.41 22.00
C GLY A 18 -27.26 -2.78 20.77
N LEU A 19 -26.65 -3.97 20.76
CA LEU A 19 -25.95 -4.51 19.58
C LEU A 19 -26.92 -4.67 18.41
N ASN A 20 -28.10 -5.27 18.65
CA ASN A 20 -29.06 -5.52 17.59
C ASN A 20 -29.60 -4.22 16.97
N ARG A 21 -29.84 -3.18 17.79
CA ARG A 21 -30.25 -1.86 17.30
C ARG A 21 -29.18 -1.22 16.40
N HIS A 22 -27.92 -1.30 16.80
CA HIS A 22 -26.80 -0.72 16.04
C HIS A 22 -26.55 -1.46 14.72
N VAL A 23 -26.71 -2.78 14.70
CA VAL A 23 -26.63 -3.60 13.48
C VAL A 23 -27.80 -3.29 12.54
N LEU A 24 -29.00 -3.04 13.07
CA LEU A 24 -30.17 -2.71 12.27
C LEU A 24 -30.04 -1.32 11.60
N GLU A 25 -29.52 -0.33 12.33
CA GLU A 25 -29.25 1.02 11.80
C GLU A 25 -28.24 0.97 10.64
N GLU A 26 -27.14 0.22 10.81
CA GLU A 26 -26.14 0.04 9.75
C GLU A 26 -26.70 -0.75 8.54
N ALA A 27 -27.61 -1.70 8.79
CA ALA A 27 -28.28 -2.45 7.74
C ALA A 27 -29.24 -1.59 6.91
N GLU A 28 -29.86 -0.57 7.52
CA GLU A 28 -30.68 0.42 6.81
C GLU A 28 -29.81 1.40 6.00
N GLY A 29 -28.68 1.85 6.54
CA GLY A 29 -27.71 2.70 5.83
C GLY A 29 -27.00 1.99 4.68
N SER A 30 -26.82 0.67 4.77
CA SER A 30 -26.13 -0.14 3.76
C SER A 30 -27.02 -0.67 2.64
N ILE A 31 -28.27 -0.20 2.55
CA ILE A 31 -29.19 -0.57 1.47
C ILE A 31 -28.65 -0.05 0.13
N GLY A 32 -28.41 -0.95 -0.82
CA GLY A 32 -27.88 -0.62 -2.15
C GLY A 32 -26.36 -0.83 -2.29
N MET A 33 -25.65 -1.16 -1.19
CA MET A 33 -24.23 -1.52 -1.20
C MET A 33 -23.98 -2.89 -0.56
N ALA A 34 -22.74 -3.40 -0.64
CA ALA A 34 -22.38 -4.69 -0.06
C ALA A 34 -22.49 -4.65 1.47
N MET A 35 -23.48 -5.35 2.04
CA MET A 35 -23.81 -5.25 3.47
C MET A 35 -23.00 -6.16 4.40
N ILE A 36 -22.56 -7.35 3.94
CA ILE A 36 -22.07 -8.40 4.85
C ILE A 36 -20.84 -7.96 5.64
N TYR A 37 -19.84 -7.41 4.95
CA TYR A 37 -18.59 -6.96 5.60
C TYR A 37 -18.85 -5.82 6.58
N THR A 38 -19.61 -4.80 6.15
CA THR A 38 -19.98 -3.64 6.98
C THR A 38 -20.70 -4.05 8.25
N LEU A 39 -21.66 -4.98 8.17
CA LEU A 39 -22.37 -5.49 9.33
C LEU A 39 -21.46 -6.25 10.30
N VAL A 40 -20.52 -7.06 9.79
CA VAL A 40 -19.55 -7.77 10.63
C VAL A 40 -18.63 -6.78 11.34
N SER A 41 -18.06 -5.80 10.62
CA SER A 41 -17.19 -4.78 11.21
C SER A 41 -17.92 -3.93 12.25
N CYS A 42 -19.18 -3.58 11.98
CA CYS A 42 -20.06 -2.88 12.92
C CYS A 42 -20.26 -3.67 14.23
N MET A 43 -20.47 -4.99 14.14
CA MET A 43 -20.56 -5.86 15.32
C MET A 43 -19.24 -5.95 16.10
N GLU A 44 -18.11 -6.09 15.40
CA GLU A 44 -16.78 -6.16 16.01
C GLU A 44 -16.42 -4.87 16.76
N ASP A 45 -16.72 -3.71 16.16
CA ASP A 45 -16.48 -2.41 16.77
C ASP A 45 -17.33 -2.18 18.01
N TRP A 46 -18.60 -2.57 17.95
CA TRP A 46 -19.53 -2.43 19.08
C TRP A 46 -19.10 -3.32 20.25
N LEU A 47 -18.74 -4.59 19.98
CA LEU A 47 -18.22 -5.51 20.98
C LEU A 47 -16.91 -4.99 21.59
N SER A 48 -16.02 -4.45 20.77
CA SER A 48 -14.75 -3.89 21.23
C SER A 48 -14.96 -2.72 22.20
N LYS A 49 -15.91 -1.82 21.92
CA LYS A 49 -16.23 -0.67 22.79
C LYS A 49 -16.89 -1.12 24.10
N ASN A 50 -17.85 -2.05 24.03
CA ASN A 50 -18.61 -2.48 25.21
C ASN A 50 -17.86 -3.48 26.10
N CYS A 51 -16.94 -4.29 25.55
CA CYS A 51 -16.11 -5.19 26.36
C CYS A 51 -14.96 -4.45 27.06
N LYS A 52 -14.35 -3.44 26.42
CA LYS A 52 -13.27 -2.63 27.03
C LYS A 52 -13.73 -1.85 28.26
N SER A 53 -15.00 -1.43 28.31
CA SER A 53 -15.58 -0.77 29.48
C SER A 53 -15.49 -1.58 30.78
N MET A 54 -15.33 -2.91 30.73
CA MET A 54 -15.17 -3.74 31.92
C MET A 54 -13.72 -3.77 32.45
N GLU A 55 -12.73 -3.49 31.60
CA GLU A 55 -11.31 -3.43 31.96
C GLU A 55 -10.84 -1.99 32.27
N ASP A 56 -11.35 -0.99 31.55
CA ASP A 56 -10.95 0.42 31.72
C ASP A 56 -11.41 1.04 33.05
N ALA A 57 -12.49 0.53 33.65
CA ALA A 57 -12.93 0.96 34.98
C ALA A 57 -11.93 0.60 36.10
N LYS A 58 -11.04 -0.37 35.87
CA LYS A 58 -9.93 -0.71 36.78
C LYS A 58 -8.61 0.01 36.43
N ALA A 59 -8.44 0.44 35.18
CA ALA A 59 -7.25 1.18 34.74
C ALA A 59 -7.32 2.69 35.07
N SER A 60 -8.52 3.30 35.05
CA SER A 60 -8.69 4.75 35.22
C SER A 60 -8.28 5.31 36.61
N LYS A 61 -8.16 4.48 37.66
CA LYS A 61 -7.68 4.97 38.98
C LYS A 61 -6.15 5.07 39.08
N LYS A 62 -5.40 4.52 38.12
CA LYS A 62 -3.92 4.54 38.14
C LYS A 62 -3.28 5.52 37.16
N GLU A 63 -4.05 6.07 36.22
CA GLU A 63 -3.50 6.76 35.03
C GLU A 63 -3.64 8.30 35.06
N SER A 64 -3.90 8.91 36.23
CA SER A 64 -3.91 10.39 36.36
C SER A 64 -2.60 10.99 36.88
N THR A 65 -1.54 10.20 37.08
CA THR A 65 -0.21 10.72 37.47
C THR A 65 0.92 10.35 36.51
N GLU A 66 0.64 9.71 35.38
CA GLU A 66 1.68 9.23 34.45
C GLU A 66 1.46 9.66 32.99
N ASN A 67 0.65 10.71 32.74
CA ASN A 67 0.52 11.30 31.41
C ASN A 67 1.34 12.59 31.27
N LYS A 68 2.65 12.50 31.48
CA LYS A 68 3.63 13.55 31.16
C LYS A 68 4.90 13.03 30.47
N GLU A 69 4.88 11.81 29.95
CA GLU A 69 6.00 11.30 29.15
C GLU A 69 5.45 10.59 27.92
N VAL A 70 4.85 11.37 27.02
CA VAL A 70 4.87 10.98 25.60
C VAL A 70 6.36 10.84 25.27
N PRO A 71 6.85 9.65 24.86
CA PRO A 71 8.28 9.48 24.61
C PRO A 71 8.68 10.53 23.58
N ILE A 72 9.64 11.36 23.97
CA ILE A 72 10.19 12.47 23.17
C ILE A 72 10.60 12.00 21.76
N SER A 73 10.76 10.69 21.56
CA SER A 73 10.93 10.00 20.28
C SER A 73 9.89 10.30 19.19
N LEU A 74 8.67 10.74 19.53
CA LEU A 74 7.63 11.07 18.52
C LEU A 74 7.68 12.53 18.05
N ARG A 75 8.45 13.41 18.70
CA ARG A 75 8.62 14.79 18.25
C ARG A 75 9.86 14.85 17.36
N GLY A 76 9.65 14.75 16.04
CA GLY A 76 10.72 14.94 15.07
C GLY A 76 11.46 16.25 15.34
N GLY A 77 12.78 16.19 15.50
CA GLY A 77 13.62 17.38 15.56
C GLY A 77 13.55 18.15 14.24
N PRO A 78 13.69 19.50 14.25
CA PRO A 78 13.71 20.26 13.01
C PRO A 78 14.88 19.78 12.14
N VAL A 79 14.59 19.43 10.90
CA VAL A 79 15.60 19.04 9.91
C VAL A 79 16.35 20.30 9.48
N THR A 80 17.56 20.50 10.00
CA THR A 80 18.49 21.54 9.52
C THR A 80 19.32 20.99 8.35
N ARG A 81 19.97 21.87 7.58
CA ARG A 81 20.84 21.46 6.47
C ARG A 81 21.93 20.48 6.91
N GLU A 82 22.49 20.71 8.10
CA GLU A 82 23.53 19.87 8.69
C GLU A 82 22.98 18.49 9.10
N SER A 83 21.82 18.44 9.76
CA SER A 83 21.19 17.15 10.13
C SER A 83 20.75 16.36 8.90
N PHE A 84 20.28 17.06 7.86
CA PHE A 84 19.90 16.43 6.60
C PHE A 84 21.12 15.87 5.87
N ALA A 85 22.26 16.56 5.86
CA ALA A 85 23.48 16.07 5.23
C ALA A 85 23.97 14.77 5.87
N VAL A 86 23.99 14.71 7.21
CA VAL A 86 24.37 13.49 7.96
C VAL A 86 23.37 12.35 7.68
N TRP A 87 22.08 12.64 7.67
CA TRP A 87 21.05 11.65 7.33
C TRP A 87 21.19 11.15 5.89
N ASN A 88 21.44 12.05 4.94
CA ASN A 88 21.57 11.74 3.52
C ASN A 88 22.79 10.86 3.25
N GLU A 89 23.95 11.16 3.87
CA GLU A 89 25.13 10.32 3.76
C GLU A 89 24.88 8.90 4.29
N LYS A 90 24.22 8.79 5.46
CA LYS A 90 23.83 7.50 6.03
C LYS A 90 22.88 6.74 5.10
N TYR A 91 21.85 7.41 4.58
CA TYR A 91 20.85 6.82 3.70
C TYR A 91 21.46 6.34 2.37
N LEU A 92 22.31 7.15 1.74
CA LEU A 92 23.01 6.76 0.52
C LEU A 92 23.95 5.57 0.74
N GLY A 93 24.63 5.53 1.90
CA GLY A 93 25.44 4.38 2.30
C GLY A 93 24.60 3.11 2.45
N GLU A 94 23.43 3.20 3.08
CA GLU A 94 22.49 2.07 3.22
C GLU A 94 21.97 1.59 1.86
N LEU A 95 21.61 2.51 0.95
CA LEU A 95 21.18 2.17 -0.41
C LEU A 95 22.27 1.43 -1.18
N TRP A 96 23.52 1.88 -1.09
CA TRP A 96 24.64 1.24 -1.78
C TRP A 96 24.91 -0.16 -1.23
N GLN A 97 24.84 -0.34 0.09
CA GLN A 97 24.96 -1.65 0.73
C GLN A 97 23.82 -2.60 0.32
N ALA A 98 22.59 -2.08 0.26
CA ALA A 98 21.42 -2.85 -0.19
C ALA A 98 21.53 -3.28 -1.66
N ALA A 99 22.01 -2.39 -2.53
CA ALA A 99 22.27 -2.70 -3.94
C ALA A 99 23.33 -3.80 -4.07
N MET A 100 24.45 -3.69 -3.35
CA MET A 100 25.51 -4.71 -3.33
C MET A 100 25.00 -6.08 -2.85
N LEU A 101 24.14 -6.09 -1.82
CA LEU A 101 23.51 -7.33 -1.33
C LEU A 101 22.54 -7.92 -2.36
N ARG A 102 21.79 -7.08 -3.07
CA ARG A 102 20.90 -7.50 -4.16
C ARG A 102 21.69 -8.12 -5.30
N ASP A 103 22.77 -7.48 -5.73
CA ASP A 103 23.61 -7.97 -6.83
C ASP A 103 24.29 -9.29 -6.47
N LYS A 104 24.77 -9.46 -5.23
CA LYS A 104 25.29 -10.73 -4.73
C LYS A 104 24.24 -11.84 -4.74
N LYS A 105 23.01 -11.55 -4.27
CA LYS A 105 21.90 -12.51 -4.31
C LYS A 105 21.52 -12.90 -5.73
N ILE A 106 21.54 -11.96 -6.68
CA ILE A 106 21.29 -12.23 -8.09
C ILE A 106 22.40 -13.12 -8.67
N ALA A 107 23.66 -12.88 -8.31
CA ALA A 107 24.78 -13.71 -8.75
C ALA A 107 24.73 -15.14 -8.17
N GLU A 108 24.31 -15.29 -6.92
CA GLU A 108 24.18 -16.59 -6.24
C GLU A 108 22.95 -17.40 -6.70
N ALA A 109 21.86 -16.73 -7.10
CA ALA A 109 20.62 -17.36 -7.55
C ALA A 109 20.68 -17.96 -8.98
N GLY A 110 21.85 -17.94 -9.63
CA GLY A 110 22.03 -18.39 -11.01
C GLY A 110 21.54 -17.35 -12.04
N PRO A 111 21.60 -17.67 -13.35
CA PRO A 111 21.20 -16.72 -14.39
C PRO A 111 19.68 -16.46 -14.33
N SER A 112 19.31 -15.42 -13.58
CA SER A 112 17.98 -14.82 -13.67
C SER A 112 17.78 -14.25 -15.08
N LYS A 113 16.53 -14.17 -15.53
CA LYS A 113 16.18 -13.53 -16.81
C LYS A 113 16.73 -12.10 -16.79
N LEU A 114 17.75 -11.83 -17.61
CA LEU A 114 18.28 -10.49 -17.79
C LEU A 114 17.16 -9.58 -18.29
N THR A 115 17.15 -8.33 -17.83
CA THR A 115 16.25 -7.33 -18.41
C THR A 115 16.61 -7.13 -19.90
N GLY A 116 15.64 -6.70 -20.72
CA GLY A 116 15.89 -6.49 -22.16
C GLY A 116 17.12 -5.63 -22.41
N ARG A 117 17.25 -4.50 -21.69
CA ARG A 117 18.42 -3.62 -21.77
C ARG A 117 19.74 -4.35 -21.45
N GLN A 118 19.79 -5.11 -20.36
CA GLN A 118 21.00 -5.85 -19.98
C GLN A 118 21.35 -6.94 -20.99
N LEU A 119 20.36 -7.57 -21.62
CA LEU A 119 20.56 -8.58 -22.66
C LEU A 119 21.26 -7.96 -23.89
N PHE A 120 20.81 -6.79 -24.32
CA PHE A 120 21.39 -6.03 -25.44
C PHE A 120 22.80 -5.51 -25.12
N GLU A 121 23.02 -5.00 -23.91
CA GLU A 121 24.35 -4.51 -23.49
C GLU A 121 25.39 -5.65 -23.36
N HIS A 122 24.99 -6.83 -22.87
CA HIS A 122 25.91 -7.95 -22.65
C HIS A 122 26.16 -8.80 -23.91
N ASN A 123 25.19 -8.91 -24.83
CA ASN A 123 25.33 -9.71 -26.04
C ASN A 123 25.38 -8.84 -27.30
N LYS A 124 26.59 -8.38 -27.62
CA LYS A 124 26.85 -7.57 -28.83
C LYS A 124 26.55 -8.29 -30.15
N ALA A 125 26.46 -9.63 -30.14
CA ALA A 125 26.12 -10.40 -31.33
C ALA A 125 24.63 -10.29 -31.71
N LEU A 126 23.74 -10.02 -30.74
CA LEU A 126 22.30 -9.76 -31.00
C LEU A 126 22.07 -8.44 -31.75
N VAL A 127 22.96 -7.46 -31.56
CA VAL A 127 22.89 -6.17 -32.27
C VAL A 127 23.16 -6.34 -33.77
N THR A 128 24.02 -7.31 -34.13
CA THR A 128 24.46 -7.51 -35.51
C THR A 128 23.74 -8.65 -36.24
N SER A 129 23.03 -9.54 -35.53
CA SER A 129 22.35 -10.69 -36.14
C SER A 129 21.14 -10.27 -36.98
N ASP A 130 20.39 -9.25 -36.56
CA ASP A 130 19.25 -8.72 -37.32
C ASP A 130 19.68 -8.09 -38.65
N ALA A 131 20.87 -7.49 -38.69
CA ALA A 131 21.42 -6.89 -39.90
C ALA A 131 21.72 -7.89 -41.03
N THR A 132 21.70 -9.21 -40.74
CA THR A 132 22.02 -10.26 -41.73
C THR A 132 20.80 -10.92 -42.36
N TYR A 133 19.58 -10.62 -41.90
CA TYR A 133 18.35 -11.30 -42.33
C TYR A 133 17.27 -10.38 -42.91
N GLY A 134 17.58 -9.10 -43.14
CA GLY A 134 16.65 -8.11 -43.70
C GLY A 134 16.58 -8.15 -45.23
N ASP A 135 15.80 -9.07 -45.80
CA ASP A 135 15.34 -8.97 -47.19
C ASP A 135 14.02 -8.16 -47.25
N GLU A 136 14.13 -7.03 -47.97
CA GLU A 136 13.11 -6.26 -48.73
C GLU A 136 11.81 -5.71 -48.06
N ALA A 137 11.65 -5.70 -46.74
CA ALA A 137 10.54 -4.97 -46.12
C ALA A 137 10.79 -4.45 -44.70
N ASP A 138 12.04 -4.16 -44.35
CA ASP A 138 12.35 -3.63 -43.02
C ASP A 138 11.94 -2.15 -42.95
N ILE A 139 10.84 -1.87 -42.23
CA ILE A 139 10.35 -0.51 -42.03
C ILE A 139 11.30 0.15 -41.05
N VAL A 140 12.24 0.95 -41.57
CA VAL A 140 13.13 1.78 -40.76
C VAL A 140 12.27 2.81 -40.02
N VAL A 141 12.03 2.56 -38.74
CA VAL A 141 11.37 3.52 -37.85
C VAL A 141 12.32 4.71 -37.69
N ASN A 142 11.91 5.87 -38.17
CA ASN A 142 12.68 7.10 -37.99
C ASN A 142 12.47 7.59 -36.56
N GLU A 143 13.46 7.36 -35.69
CA GLU A 143 13.41 7.74 -34.27
C GLU A 143 13.12 9.25 -34.08
N VAL A 144 13.58 10.11 -34.99
CA VAL A 144 13.33 11.57 -34.98
C VAL A 144 11.84 11.89 -35.09
N LEU A 145 11.04 11.02 -35.70
CA LEU A 145 9.58 11.18 -35.77
C LEU A 145 8.92 11.04 -34.38
N PHE A 146 9.56 10.33 -33.45
CA PHE A 146 9.03 10.01 -32.11
C PHE A 146 9.74 10.77 -30.98
N GLU A 147 10.79 11.56 -31.26
CA GLU A 147 11.51 12.37 -30.26
C GLU A 147 10.61 13.38 -29.50
N GLY A 148 9.48 13.80 -30.10
CA GLY A 148 8.49 14.69 -29.46
C GLY A 148 7.34 13.96 -28.77
N LEU A 149 7.34 12.63 -28.73
CA LEU A 149 6.26 11.84 -28.13
C LEU A 149 6.36 11.75 -26.60
N ASP A 150 7.57 11.97 -26.04
CA ASP A 150 7.81 11.97 -24.58
C ASP A 150 7.13 13.17 -23.88
N ASP A 151 6.83 14.23 -24.64
CA ASP A 151 6.13 15.45 -24.17
C ASP A 151 4.60 15.33 -24.30
N LEU A 152 4.10 14.23 -24.88
CA LEU A 152 2.70 13.86 -24.80
C LEU A 152 2.50 13.25 -23.41
N GLU A 153 2.31 14.10 -22.40
CA GLU A 153 1.56 13.69 -21.21
C GLU A 153 0.27 13.06 -21.75
N VAL A 154 0.10 11.76 -21.50
CA VAL A 154 -1.17 11.10 -21.70
C VAL A 154 -2.10 11.79 -20.72
N ASP A 155 -2.74 12.86 -21.19
CA ASP A 155 -3.78 13.57 -20.45
C ASP A 155 -4.74 12.47 -20.03
N ASP A 156 -4.75 12.22 -18.72
CA ASP A 156 -5.54 11.17 -18.11
C ASP A 156 -6.94 11.36 -18.68
N PHE A 157 -7.37 10.45 -19.55
CA PHE A 157 -8.62 10.57 -20.31
C PHE A 157 -9.69 10.85 -19.26
N GLU A 158 -10.08 12.12 -19.13
CA GLU A 158 -11.17 12.53 -18.28
C GLU A 158 -12.37 11.88 -18.98
N TYR A 159 -12.79 10.72 -18.46
CA TYR A 159 -14.02 10.10 -18.90
C TYR A 159 -15.11 11.09 -18.55
N ASP A 160 -15.49 11.87 -19.56
CA ASP A 160 -16.67 12.72 -19.56
C ASP A 160 -17.88 11.79 -19.42
N ASP A 161 -18.24 11.49 -18.17
CA ASP A 161 -19.48 10.81 -17.82
C ASP A 161 -20.64 11.80 -17.95
N GLU A 162 -20.80 12.41 -19.13
CA GLU A 162 -22.06 13.04 -19.53
C GLU A 162 -23.02 11.94 -19.98
N SER A 163 -23.75 11.43 -18.97
CA SER A 163 -25.21 11.26 -18.95
C SER A 163 -25.94 10.74 -20.19
N GLU A 164 -26.60 9.58 -20.05
CA GLU A 164 -28.08 9.45 -20.07
C GLU A 164 -28.57 8.05 -19.61
#